data_AF-G8NYQ5-F1
#
_entry.id   AF-G8NYQ5-F1
#
_cell.length_a   1.000
_cell.length_b   1.000
_cell.length_c   1.000
_cell.angle_alpha   90.00
_cell.angle_beta   90.00
_cell.angle_gamma   90.00
#
_symmetry.space_group_name_H-M   'P 1'
#
loop_
_entity.id
_entity.type
_entity.pdbx_description
1 polymer ?
#
loop_
_entity_poly.entity_id
_entity_poly.type
_entity_poly.pdbx_seq_one_letter_code
_entity_poly.pdbx_strand_id
1 'polypeptide(L)'
;MRFSAFVPVAAFLCVLPAFSQTAPPHPSQAATSQAIATEIDEVETGLLTVVTVAGDPHPTRSLTEEMRRRHVPAVSIAVIHNGTLRWAHAWGTLNPEGGAPATADSLFQAASISKSLASMAALHLVQQGKLSLDAPVQTELKSWTLPQNNFTAQQPVTLRELLSHTAGINVHGFPGYATTGPVATLQQVLDGTKPANTDAIRVTALPGQAFSYAGGGYTIAQQMMIDATGQPFPQIMQSLVLGPVGMSHSTYQQPLPPARLKEVALPADDQGKPIAGGPHTYPEMAAAGLWTTPSDLALWVMEMQRSLKGQANHVLSPEMTRLMLTPIKEHYGLGVTVTKENGQTSFAHSGGNAGYRTFYIGYENGDGAVIMTSSDSGGPLYPDILRSISRVYNWSTWKSTERTAITLASSALTAYTGKFNTQALGPIEVSLESGHLQARLSYYGSSPLFPSASNIFFATDTEAELHFDSPDSGKLLVDNQSISFTRIKETPALPH
;
A
#
# COMPACT_ATOMS: atom_id res chain seq x y z
N MET A 1 82.48 10.26 6.07
CA MET A 1 82.58 9.19 5.06
C MET A 1 81.94 7.95 5.69
N ARG A 2 80.62 7.69 5.51
CA ARG A 2 79.98 6.86 4.45
C ARG A 2 80.77 5.57 4.19
N PHE A 3 80.27 4.35 4.40
CA PHE A 3 78.95 3.79 4.08
C PHE A 3 78.50 2.71 5.09
N SER A 4 77.21 2.70 5.46
CA SER A 4 76.53 1.58 6.14
C SER A 4 75.85 0.67 5.12
N ALA A 5 75.95 -0.64 5.33
CA ALA A 5 75.33 -1.67 4.52
C ALA A 5 73.82 -1.79 4.81
N PHE A 6 73.02 -1.70 3.75
CA PHE A 6 71.58 -1.93 3.73
C PHE A 6 71.27 -3.43 3.65
N VAL A 7 70.40 -3.92 4.52
CA VAL A 7 69.72 -5.22 4.39
C VAL A 7 68.25 -4.90 4.08
N PRO A 8 67.64 -5.42 2.99
CA PRO A 8 66.27 -5.10 2.65
C PRO A 8 65.32 -6.00 3.46
N VAL A 9 64.42 -5.38 4.22
CA VAL A 9 63.23 -6.03 4.78
C VAL A 9 62.18 -6.01 3.67
N ALA A 10 61.87 -7.18 3.11
CA ALA A 10 60.77 -7.35 2.18
C ALA A 10 59.44 -7.30 2.94
N ALA A 11 58.68 -6.22 2.73
CA ALA A 11 57.30 -6.12 3.19
C ALA A 11 56.41 -7.03 2.32
N PHE A 12 55.89 -8.11 2.90
CA PHE A 12 54.80 -8.87 2.31
C PHE A 12 53.51 -8.06 2.44
N LEU A 13 53.12 -7.38 1.36
CA LEU A 13 51.76 -6.88 1.17
C LEU A 13 50.84 -8.09 0.94
N CYS A 14 50.14 -8.51 1.99
CA CYS A 14 48.97 -9.38 1.85
C CYS A 14 47.85 -8.57 1.17
N VAL A 15 47.78 -8.67 -0.15
CA VAL A 15 46.61 -8.26 -0.93
C VAL A 15 45.54 -9.33 -0.70
N LEU A 16 44.59 -9.05 0.20
CA LEU A 16 43.36 -9.81 0.28
C LEU A 16 42.56 -9.58 -1.02
N PRO A 17 42.11 -10.64 -1.72
CA PRO A 17 41.25 -10.44 -2.87
C PRO A 17 39.92 -9.84 -2.38
N ALA A 18 39.62 -8.64 -2.87
CA ALA A 18 38.28 -8.09 -2.77
C ALA A 18 37.34 -9.02 -3.55
N PHE A 19 36.60 -9.87 -2.83
CA PHE A 19 35.44 -10.54 -3.39
C PHE A 19 34.41 -9.47 -3.71
N SER A 20 34.42 -9.00 -4.95
CA SER A 20 33.26 -8.36 -5.56
C SER A 20 32.16 -9.43 -5.57
N GLN A 21 31.28 -9.39 -4.58
CA GLN A 21 29.97 -10.00 -4.73
C GLN A 21 29.25 -9.20 -5.80
N THR A 22 29.36 -9.66 -7.04
CA THR A 22 28.46 -9.24 -8.10
C THR A 22 27.05 -9.60 -7.62
N ALA A 23 26.21 -8.58 -7.41
CA ALA A 23 24.79 -8.76 -7.19
C ALA A 23 24.25 -9.74 -8.26
N PRO A 24 23.35 -10.67 -7.89
CA PRO A 24 22.75 -11.56 -8.88
C PRO A 24 22.14 -10.72 -10.01
N PRO A 25 22.32 -11.11 -11.28
CA PRO A 25 21.74 -10.37 -12.38
C PRO A 25 20.23 -10.28 -12.20
N HIS A 26 19.69 -9.05 -12.29
CA HIS A 26 18.25 -8.83 -12.39
C HIS A 26 17.71 -9.61 -13.61
N PRO A 27 16.52 -10.20 -13.53
CA PRO A 27 15.84 -10.75 -14.69
C PRO A 27 15.38 -9.60 -15.61
N SER A 28 16.34 -9.00 -16.30
CA SER A 28 16.13 -8.23 -17.53
C SER A 28 15.48 -9.17 -18.53
N GLN A 29 14.25 -8.82 -18.97
CA GLN A 29 13.45 -9.40 -20.05
C GLN A 29 14.05 -10.68 -20.69
N ALA A 30 14.11 -11.77 -19.91
CA ALA A 30 14.30 -13.08 -20.50
C ALA A 30 13.04 -13.35 -21.34
N ALA A 31 13.22 -13.88 -22.55
CA ALA A 31 12.11 -14.24 -23.44
C ALA A 31 11.00 -14.88 -22.62
N THR A 32 9.88 -14.17 -22.48
CA THR A 32 8.74 -14.63 -21.70
C THR A 32 8.34 -15.97 -22.29
N SER A 33 8.49 -17.05 -21.51
CA SER A 33 8.06 -18.36 -21.99
C SER A 33 6.58 -18.29 -22.37
N GLN A 34 6.15 -19.05 -23.37
CA GLN A 34 4.75 -19.07 -23.80
C GLN A 34 3.79 -19.28 -22.61
N ALA A 35 4.20 -20.10 -21.63
CA ALA A 35 3.43 -20.33 -20.41
C ALA A 35 3.26 -19.05 -19.56
N ILE A 36 4.33 -18.26 -19.36
CA ILE A 36 4.24 -16.99 -18.61
C ILE A 36 3.39 -15.98 -19.40
N ALA A 37 3.51 -15.93 -20.73
CA ALA A 37 2.69 -15.04 -21.54
C ALA A 37 1.20 -15.39 -21.41
N THR A 38 0.85 -16.68 -21.40
CA THR A 38 -0.51 -17.16 -21.14
C THR A 38 -0.98 -16.80 -19.73
N GLU A 39 -0.15 -16.99 -18.70
CA GLU A 39 -0.51 -16.60 -17.33
C GLU A 39 -0.79 -15.09 -17.19
N ILE A 40 0.01 -14.25 -17.85
CA ILE A 40 -0.21 -12.78 -17.87
C ILE A 40 -1.54 -12.45 -18.56
N ASP A 41 -1.81 -13.06 -19.72
CA ASP A 41 -3.06 -12.86 -20.48
C ASP A 41 -4.29 -13.33 -19.70
N GLU A 42 -4.22 -14.47 -19.00
CA GLU A 42 -5.29 -14.97 -18.13
C GLU A 42 -5.56 -14.06 -16.94
N VAL A 43 -4.52 -13.42 -16.39
CA VAL A 43 -4.68 -12.42 -15.32
C VAL A 43 -5.30 -11.14 -15.89
N GLU A 44 -4.78 -10.65 -17.02
CA GLU A 44 -5.19 -9.41 -17.68
C GLU A 44 -6.65 -9.45 -18.11
N THR A 45 -7.10 -10.53 -18.74
CA THR A 45 -8.47 -10.69 -19.27
C THR A 45 -9.45 -11.23 -18.22
N GLY A 46 -8.93 -11.50 -17.02
CA GLY A 46 -9.57 -12.31 -15.98
C GLY A 46 -9.99 -11.58 -14.72
N LEU A 47 -10.04 -10.24 -14.71
CA LEU A 47 -10.39 -9.48 -13.50
C LEU A 47 -11.76 -9.88 -12.99
N LEU A 48 -11.85 -10.12 -11.68
CA LEU A 48 -13.06 -10.58 -11.02
C LEU A 48 -13.41 -9.64 -9.86
N THR A 49 -14.68 -9.26 -9.79
CA THR A 49 -15.22 -8.54 -8.64
C THR A 49 -15.47 -9.47 -7.45
N VAL A 50 -15.77 -8.93 -6.27
CA VAL A 50 -15.96 -9.76 -5.05
C VAL A 50 -17.15 -10.71 -5.15
N VAL A 51 -18.19 -10.28 -5.86
CA VAL A 51 -19.34 -11.10 -6.20
C VAL A 51 -19.41 -11.28 -7.71
N THR A 52 -19.73 -12.49 -8.15
CA THR A 52 -20.07 -12.83 -9.53
C THR A 52 -21.53 -13.26 -9.61
N VAL A 53 -22.18 -13.03 -10.75
CA VAL A 53 -23.59 -13.38 -10.94
C VAL A 53 -23.69 -14.76 -11.61
N ALA A 54 -24.43 -15.68 -10.99
CA ALA A 54 -24.63 -17.02 -11.51
C ALA A 54 -25.23 -16.98 -12.92
N GLY A 55 -24.61 -17.69 -13.85
CA GLY A 55 -25.05 -17.75 -15.26
C GLY A 55 -24.70 -16.52 -16.10
N ASP A 56 -23.92 -15.55 -15.58
CA ASP A 56 -23.35 -14.47 -16.38
C ASP A 56 -22.37 -15.04 -17.42
N PRO A 57 -22.58 -14.83 -18.73
CA PRO A 57 -21.66 -15.30 -19.75
C PRO A 57 -20.30 -14.57 -19.76
N HIS A 58 -20.18 -13.42 -19.10
CA HIS A 58 -18.95 -12.61 -19.06
C HIS A 58 -18.62 -12.14 -17.63
N PRO A 59 -18.34 -13.07 -16.69
CA PRO A 59 -18.12 -12.71 -15.30
C PRO A 59 -16.79 -11.96 -15.07
N THR A 60 -15.92 -11.92 -16.07
CA THR A 60 -14.58 -11.31 -16.01
C THR A 60 -14.51 -10.03 -16.82
N ARG A 61 -13.54 -9.17 -16.46
CA ARG A 61 -13.24 -7.93 -17.16
C ARG A 61 -11.79 -7.88 -17.58
N SER A 62 -11.50 -7.08 -18.60
CA SER A 62 -10.13 -6.78 -19.01
C SER A 62 -9.53 -5.69 -18.13
N LEU A 63 -8.26 -5.86 -17.71
CA LEU A 63 -7.48 -4.85 -17.00
C LEU A 63 -7.37 -3.56 -17.82
N THR A 64 -7.09 -3.65 -19.11
CA THR A 64 -6.93 -2.46 -19.97
C THR A 64 -8.24 -1.71 -20.14
N GLU A 65 -9.37 -2.42 -20.16
CA GLU A 65 -10.71 -1.82 -20.15
C GLU A 65 -11.00 -1.09 -18.84
N GLU A 66 -10.69 -1.74 -17.71
CA GLU A 66 -10.90 -1.17 -16.38
C GLU A 66 -9.96 0.02 -16.11
N MET A 67 -8.72 -0.02 -16.59
CA MET A 67 -7.79 1.12 -16.57
C MET A 67 -8.39 2.31 -17.31
N ARG A 68 -8.92 2.11 -18.52
CA ARG A 68 -9.56 3.17 -19.30
C ARG A 68 -10.82 3.70 -18.61
N ARG A 69 -11.67 2.82 -18.09
CA ARG A 69 -12.91 3.18 -17.37
C ARG A 69 -12.64 4.03 -16.13
N ARG A 70 -11.51 3.79 -15.46
CA ARG A 70 -11.13 4.44 -14.19
C ARG A 70 -10.08 5.54 -14.36
N HIS A 71 -9.71 5.87 -15.61
CA HIS A 71 -8.69 6.88 -15.91
C HIS A 71 -7.33 6.60 -15.24
N VAL A 72 -6.90 5.34 -15.24
CA VAL A 72 -5.62 4.91 -14.65
C VAL A 72 -4.56 4.81 -15.74
N PRO A 73 -3.55 5.70 -15.77
CA PRO A 73 -2.55 5.75 -16.84
C PRO A 73 -1.62 4.55 -16.89
N ALA A 74 -1.18 4.07 -15.73
CA ALA A 74 -0.28 2.92 -15.63
C ALA A 74 -0.66 2.00 -14.47
N VAL A 75 -0.52 0.71 -14.72
CA VAL A 75 -0.58 -0.36 -13.72
C VAL A 75 0.65 -1.24 -13.91
N SER A 76 1.34 -1.57 -12.82
CA SER A 76 2.49 -2.48 -12.84
C SER A 76 2.32 -3.54 -11.75
N ILE A 77 2.48 -4.81 -12.14
CA ILE A 77 2.19 -5.98 -11.31
C ILE A 77 3.42 -6.88 -11.28
N ALA A 78 3.76 -7.40 -10.11
CA ALA A 78 4.69 -8.52 -9.94
C ALA A 78 3.99 -9.66 -9.20
N VAL A 79 4.11 -10.88 -9.69
CA VAL A 79 3.58 -12.09 -9.04
C VAL A 79 4.73 -12.94 -8.52
N ILE A 80 4.62 -13.34 -7.26
CA ILE A 80 5.50 -14.29 -6.60
C ILE A 80 4.75 -15.61 -6.54
N HIS A 81 5.38 -16.67 -7.04
CA HIS A 81 4.83 -18.02 -6.95
C HIS A 81 5.90 -18.96 -6.41
N ASN A 82 5.56 -19.74 -5.37
CA ASN A 82 6.47 -20.69 -4.74
C ASN A 82 7.85 -20.09 -4.33
N GLY A 83 7.87 -18.85 -3.83
CA GLY A 83 9.08 -18.18 -3.35
C GLY A 83 10.00 -17.63 -4.45
N THR A 84 9.49 -17.52 -5.68
CA THR A 84 10.19 -16.96 -6.84
C THR A 84 9.37 -15.88 -7.51
N LEU A 85 10.03 -14.83 -8.03
CA LEU A 85 9.39 -13.84 -8.89
C LEU A 85 8.99 -14.53 -10.20
N ARG A 86 7.70 -14.84 -10.36
CA ARG A 86 7.18 -15.58 -11.50
C ARG A 86 7.16 -14.73 -12.77
N TRP A 87 6.67 -13.50 -12.64
CA TRP A 87 6.72 -12.48 -13.68
C TRP A 87 6.50 -11.09 -13.07
N ALA A 88 6.93 -10.07 -13.81
CA ALA A 88 6.53 -8.68 -13.60
C ALA A 88 6.17 -8.06 -14.95
N HIS A 89 5.07 -7.32 -15.01
CA HIS A 89 4.57 -6.72 -16.24
C HIS A 89 3.86 -5.40 -15.93
N ALA A 90 3.85 -4.49 -16.91
CA ALA A 90 3.21 -3.19 -16.79
C ALA A 90 2.36 -2.87 -18.02
N TRP A 91 1.26 -2.17 -17.79
CA TRP A 91 0.32 -1.73 -18.81
C TRP A 91 0.22 -0.20 -18.76
N GLY A 92 -0.11 0.39 -19.91
CA GLY A 92 -0.33 1.82 -20.05
C GLY A 92 0.92 2.64 -20.30
N THR A 93 0.93 3.91 -19.91
CA THR A 93 1.97 4.90 -20.27
C THR A 93 2.54 5.61 -19.05
N LEU A 94 3.80 6.06 -19.15
CA LEU A 94 4.47 6.82 -18.10
C LEU A 94 3.86 8.21 -17.84
N ASN A 95 3.06 8.73 -18.77
CA ASN A 95 2.40 10.02 -18.64
C ASN A 95 0.88 9.86 -18.88
N PRO A 96 0.02 10.48 -18.03
CA PRO A 96 -1.43 10.47 -18.21
C PRO A 96 -1.92 10.99 -19.57
N GLU A 97 -1.17 11.90 -20.19
CA GLU A 97 -1.48 12.47 -21.51
C GLU A 97 -0.96 11.60 -22.67
N GLY A 98 -0.42 10.41 -22.37
CA GLY A 98 0.23 9.52 -23.33
C GLY A 98 1.75 9.74 -23.40
N GLY A 99 2.46 8.78 -23.99
CA GLY A 99 3.92 8.84 -24.10
C GLY A 99 4.56 7.46 -24.14
N ALA A 100 5.78 7.36 -23.58
CA ALA A 100 6.48 6.08 -23.48
C ALA A 100 5.65 5.04 -22.70
N PRO A 101 5.66 3.77 -23.11
CA PRO A 101 4.97 2.72 -22.39
C PRO A 101 5.54 2.56 -20.98
N ALA A 102 4.67 2.25 -20.03
CA ALA A 102 5.11 1.80 -18.72
C ALA A 102 5.80 0.42 -18.86
N THR A 103 6.74 0.15 -17.97
CA THR A 103 7.49 -1.11 -17.93
C THR A 103 7.54 -1.64 -16.49
N ALA A 104 7.97 -2.90 -16.32
CA ALA A 104 8.17 -3.47 -14.98
C ALA A 104 9.23 -2.71 -14.15
N ASP A 105 10.09 -1.93 -14.80
CA ASP A 105 11.15 -1.13 -14.18
C ASP A 105 10.73 0.33 -13.93
N SER A 106 9.49 0.69 -14.30
CA SER A 106 8.96 2.03 -14.07
C SER A 106 8.76 2.29 -12.57
N LEU A 107 9.14 3.49 -12.13
CA LEU A 107 9.08 3.89 -10.73
C LEU A 107 7.71 4.43 -10.34
N PHE A 108 7.29 4.04 -9.15
CA PHE A 108 6.09 4.51 -8.47
C PHE A 108 6.45 4.93 -7.05
N GLN A 109 5.63 5.81 -6.45
CA GLN A 109 5.66 5.99 -5.01
C GLN A 109 4.91 4.85 -4.33
N ALA A 110 5.60 4.11 -3.46
CA ALA A 110 5.00 3.03 -2.68
C ALA A 110 4.09 3.56 -1.56
N ALA A 111 4.13 4.87 -1.28
CA ALA A 111 3.34 5.52 -0.25
C ALA A 111 3.48 4.78 1.09
N SER A 112 2.37 4.42 1.75
CA SER A 112 2.40 3.80 3.08
C SER A 112 3.08 2.43 3.16
N ILE A 113 3.37 1.75 2.04
CA ILE A 113 4.24 0.56 2.03
C ILE A 113 5.64 0.88 2.58
N SER A 114 6.07 2.16 2.50
CA SER A 114 7.29 2.68 3.12
C SER A 114 7.45 2.24 4.58
N LYS A 115 6.34 2.11 5.31
CA LYS A 115 6.29 1.72 6.71
C LYS A 115 6.82 0.30 6.93
N SER A 116 6.45 -0.64 6.07
CA SER A 116 6.87 -2.05 6.22
C SER A 116 8.39 -2.17 6.14
N LEU A 117 9.02 -1.50 5.18
CA LEU A 117 10.47 -1.51 5.03
C LEU A 117 11.17 -0.70 6.13
N ALA A 118 10.62 0.45 6.52
CA ALA A 118 11.15 1.25 7.63
C ALA A 118 11.11 0.48 8.97
N SER A 119 10.04 -0.29 9.21
CA SER A 119 9.96 -1.21 10.36
C SER A 119 11.03 -2.29 10.31
N MET A 120 11.30 -2.86 9.13
CA MET A 120 12.39 -3.83 8.97
C MET A 120 13.75 -3.21 9.35
N ALA A 121 14.03 -1.97 8.94
CA ALA A 121 15.25 -1.25 9.31
C ALA A 121 15.32 -0.95 10.82
N ALA A 122 14.22 -0.50 11.42
CA ALA A 122 14.14 -0.23 12.85
C ALA A 122 14.36 -1.52 13.67
N LEU A 123 13.75 -2.63 13.26
CA LEU A 123 13.94 -3.94 13.89
C LEU A 123 15.35 -4.49 13.68
N HIS A 124 16.00 -4.20 12.55
CA HIS A 124 17.40 -4.54 12.35
C HIS A 124 18.30 -3.78 13.35
N LEU A 125 18.02 -2.50 13.61
CA LEU A 125 18.73 -1.72 14.63
C LEU A 125 18.47 -2.24 16.05
N VAL A 126 17.25 -2.74 16.33
CA VAL A 126 16.93 -3.43 17.59
C VAL A 126 17.72 -4.72 17.74
N GLN A 127 17.79 -5.54 16.69
CA GLN A 127 18.60 -6.75 16.68
C GLN A 127 20.10 -6.47 16.92
N GLN A 128 20.59 -5.30 16.50
CA GLN A 128 21.95 -4.83 16.76
C GLN A 128 22.13 -4.18 18.14
N GLY A 129 21.08 -4.06 18.96
CA GLY A 129 21.10 -3.39 20.26
C GLY A 129 21.28 -1.87 20.18
N LYS A 130 21.01 -1.24 19.02
CA LYS A 130 21.13 0.22 18.81
C LYS A 130 19.84 0.98 19.12
N LEU A 131 18.70 0.30 19.09
CA LEU A 131 17.39 0.79 19.50
C LEU A 131 16.76 -0.26 20.41
N SER A 132 15.83 0.15 21.26
CA SER A 132 14.99 -0.74 22.06
C SER A 132 13.55 -0.67 21.58
N LEU A 133 12.89 -1.84 21.50
CA LEU A 133 11.45 -1.87 21.20
C LEU A 133 10.61 -1.30 22.34
N ASP A 134 11.07 -1.45 23.58
CA ASP A 134 10.25 -1.29 24.78
C ASP A 134 10.79 -0.22 25.74
N ALA A 135 11.91 0.44 25.40
CA ALA A 135 12.35 1.62 26.13
C ALA A 135 11.50 2.84 25.74
N PRO A 136 11.33 3.82 26.65
CA PRO A 136 10.71 5.09 26.31
C PRO A 136 11.44 5.76 25.13
N VAL A 137 10.74 6.10 24.05
CA VAL A 137 11.35 6.70 22.86
C VAL A 137 12.11 8.00 23.17
N GLN A 138 11.66 8.72 24.20
CA GLN A 138 12.30 9.95 24.66
C GLN A 138 13.73 9.75 25.16
N THR A 139 14.13 8.54 25.58
CA THR A 139 15.51 8.27 26.00
C THR A 139 16.45 8.00 24.82
N GLU A 140 15.92 7.74 23.62
CA GLU A 140 16.70 7.43 22.42
C GLU A 140 16.71 8.57 21.39
N LEU A 141 15.72 9.47 21.45
CA LEU A 141 15.69 10.71 20.68
C LEU A 141 16.75 11.70 21.20
N LYS A 142 17.51 12.30 20.28
CA LYS A 142 18.63 13.22 20.55
C LYS A 142 18.44 14.60 19.93
N SER A 143 17.97 14.64 18.68
CA SER A 143 17.86 15.91 17.92
C SER A 143 16.45 16.49 17.90
N TRP A 144 15.49 15.81 18.54
CA TRP A 144 14.13 16.27 18.76
C TRP A 144 13.59 15.70 20.08
N THR A 145 12.58 16.34 20.68
CA THR A 145 11.97 15.91 21.95
C THR A 145 10.49 15.67 21.73
N LEU A 146 10.00 14.50 22.11
CA LEU A 146 8.57 14.21 22.11
C LEU A 146 7.90 15.04 23.22
N PRO A 147 6.96 15.95 22.90
CA PRO A 147 6.32 16.78 23.90
C PRO A 147 5.58 15.93 24.94
N GLN A 148 5.87 16.19 26.22
CA GLN A 148 5.27 15.47 27.33
C GLN A 148 3.87 16.00 27.66
N ASN A 149 2.97 15.12 28.07
CA ASN A 149 1.63 15.46 28.52
C ASN A 149 1.09 14.44 29.53
N ASN A 150 -0.20 14.55 29.90
CA ASN A 150 -0.83 13.65 30.87
C ASN A 150 -0.84 12.18 30.43
N PHE A 151 -0.84 11.89 29.11
CA PHE A 151 -0.78 10.51 28.61
C PHE A 151 0.63 9.95 28.74
N THR A 152 1.65 10.71 28.31
CA THR A 152 3.06 10.24 28.37
C THR A 152 3.58 10.14 29.81
N ALA A 153 3.02 10.92 30.73
CA ALA A 153 3.32 10.82 32.16
C ALA A 153 2.74 9.54 32.80
N GLN A 154 1.66 9.00 32.24
CA GLN A 154 1.05 7.74 32.70
C GLN A 154 1.72 6.53 32.06
N GLN A 155 1.97 6.58 30.75
CA GLN A 155 2.60 5.52 30.00
C GLN A 155 3.54 6.10 28.95
N PRO A 156 4.85 5.77 28.98
CA PRO A 156 5.78 6.24 27.97
C PRO A 156 5.45 5.61 26.61
N VAL A 157 5.64 6.38 25.54
CA VAL A 157 5.61 5.85 24.17
C VAL A 157 6.87 5.01 23.94
N THR A 158 6.71 3.86 23.30
CA THR A 158 7.78 2.92 22.91
C THR A 158 7.86 2.75 21.38
N LEU A 159 9.00 2.29 20.86
CA LEU A 159 9.15 2.02 19.43
C LEU A 159 8.16 0.94 18.97
N ARG A 160 7.90 -0.09 19.80
CA ARG A 160 6.90 -1.11 19.52
C ARG A 160 5.55 -0.49 19.21
N GLU A 161 5.09 0.43 20.07
CA GLU A 161 3.80 1.10 19.92
C GLU A 161 3.76 2.03 18.71
N LEU A 162 4.87 2.68 18.35
CA LEU A 162 4.97 3.47 17.12
C LEU A 162 4.78 2.60 15.87
N LEU A 163 5.49 1.46 15.82
CA LEU A 163 5.46 0.57 14.64
C LEU A 163 4.13 -0.19 14.52
N SER A 164 3.42 -0.44 15.62
CA SER A 164 2.13 -1.12 15.64
C SER A 164 0.91 -0.20 15.63
N HIS A 165 1.10 1.12 15.47
CA HIS A 165 0.00 2.12 15.54
C HIS A 165 -0.79 2.09 16.85
N THR A 166 -0.14 1.79 17.96
CA THR A 166 -0.76 1.78 19.30
C THR A 166 -0.21 2.87 20.21
N ALA A 167 0.64 3.76 19.71
CA ALA A 167 1.27 4.83 20.51
C ALA A 167 0.31 5.99 20.87
N GLY A 168 -0.93 5.99 20.40
CA GLY A 168 -1.86 7.10 20.60
C GLY A 168 -1.40 8.40 19.94
N ILE A 169 -0.68 8.32 18.82
CA ILE A 169 -0.13 9.45 18.06
C ILE A 169 -1.16 9.96 17.03
N ASN A 170 -1.24 11.28 16.84
CA ASN A 170 -2.07 11.90 15.79
C ASN A 170 -1.38 11.89 14.41
N VAL A 171 -2.02 12.54 13.42
CA VAL A 171 -1.61 12.60 12.01
C VAL A 171 -1.67 11.23 11.32
N HIS A 172 -2.83 10.96 10.72
CA HIS A 172 -3.11 9.72 9.99
C HIS A 172 -2.18 9.54 8.78
N GLY A 173 -2.00 10.57 7.96
CA GLY A 173 -1.18 10.57 6.75
C GLY A 173 -0.81 11.99 6.31
N PHE A 174 -0.04 12.08 5.22
CA PHE A 174 0.56 13.33 4.76
C PHE A 174 0.09 13.66 3.34
N PRO A 175 -0.28 14.92 3.04
CA PRO A 175 -0.65 15.33 1.68
C PRO A 175 0.52 15.30 0.68
N GLY A 176 1.76 15.38 1.18
CA GLY A 176 2.96 15.60 0.37
C GLY A 176 3.09 17.06 -0.09
N TYR A 177 4.25 17.39 -0.64
CA TYR A 177 4.59 18.74 -1.08
C TYR A 177 4.76 18.76 -2.60
N ALA A 178 3.99 19.59 -3.30
CA ALA A 178 4.17 19.78 -4.74
C ALA A 178 5.59 20.30 -5.04
N THR A 179 6.19 19.88 -6.16
CA THR A 179 7.57 20.24 -6.52
C THR A 179 7.78 21.74 -6.74
N THR A 180 6.70 22.48 -6.94
CA THR A 180 6.69 23.94 -7.16
C THR A 180 6.62 24.74 -5.85
N GLY A 181 6.43 24.08 -4.70
CA GLY A 181 6.25 24.72 -3.39
C GLY A 181 7.40 24.46 -2.41
N PRO A 182 7.42 25.15 -1.26
CA PRO A 182 8.39 24.87 -0.21
C PRO A 182 8.13 23.49 0.41
N VAL A 183 9.20 22.73 0.63
CA VAL A 183 9.15 21.42 1.30
C VAL A 183 9.62 21.57 2.75
N ALA A 184 8.85 21.03 3.69
CA ALA A 184 9.22 21.06 5.11
C ALA A 184 10.40 20.11 5.41
N THR A 185 11.21 20.47 6.41
CA THR A 185 12.15 19.52 7.01
C THR A 185 11.42 18.52 7.91
N LEU A 186 12.07 17.41 8.25
CA LEU A 186 11.53 16.44 9.21
C LEU A 186 11.14 17.10 10.54
N GLN A 187 11.99 17.98 11.08
CA GLN A 187 11.70 18.72 12.32
C GLN A 187 10.48 19.64 12.18
N GLN A 188 10.36 20.33 11.05
CA GLN A 188 9.20 21.19 10.79
C GLN A 188 7.90 20.39 10.78
N VAL A 189 7.91 19.18 10.21
CA VAL A 189 6.76 18.27 10.25
C VAL A 189 6.45 17.81 11.67
N LEU A 190 7.46 17.35 12.42
CA LEU A 190 7.30 16.92 13.82
C LEU A 190 6.69 18.03 14.71
N ASP A 191 7.09 19.28 14.46
CA ASP A 191 6.62 20.43 15.22
C ASP A 191 5.40 21.13 14.62
N GLY A 192 4.93 20.71 13.44
CA GLY A 192 3.82 21.37 12.71
C GLY A 192 4.14 22.81 12.32
N THR A 193 5.42 23.16 12.18
CA THR A 193 5.86 24.51 11.87
C THR A 193 5.95 24.71 10.36
N LYS A 194 5.53 25.89 9.87
CA LYS A 194 5.54 26.17 8.43
C LYS A 194 6.94 25.98 7.83
N PRO A 195 7.04 25.37 6.63
CA PRO A 195 5.96 25.13 5.67
C PRO A 195 5.19 23.81 5.85
N ALA A 196 5.29 23.13 7.01
CA ALA A 196 4.51 21.92 7.27
C ALA A 196 3.01 22.09 6.96
N ASN A 197 2.44 21.07 6.32
CA ASN A 197 1.05 21.05 5.84
C ASN A 197 0.14 20.10 6.66
N THR A 198 0.63 19.60 7.79
CA THR A 198 -0.14 18.87 8.80
C THR A 198 0.03 19.51 10.17
N ASP A 199 -0.82 19.12 11.13
CA ASP A 199 -0.64 19.47 12.53
C ASP A 199 0.66 18.89 13.08
N ALA A 200 1.11 19.45 14.20
CA ALA A 200 2.25 18.94 14.93
C ALA A 200 1.98 17.53 15.46
N ILE A 201 3.00 16.67 15.45
CA ILE A 201 2.87 15.27 15.87
C ILE A 201 2.88 15.20 17.39
N ARG A 202 1.80 14.69 17.99
CA ARG A 202 1.52 14.68 19.43
C ARG A 202 0.88 13.37 19.86
N VAL A 203 1.07 13.02 21.13
CA VAL A 203 0.34 11.94 21.81
C VAL A 203 -1.03 12.47 22.22
N THR A 204 -2.10 11.92 21.66
CA THR A 204 -3.49 12.33 21.88
C THR A 204 -4.34 11.28 22.59
N ALA A 205 -3.80 10.10 22.83
CA ALA A 205 -4.43 9.02 23.61
C ALA A 205 -3.37 8.25 24.42
N LEU A 206 -3.81 7.41 25.36
CA LEU A 206 -2.89 6.61 26.17
C LEU A 206 -2.18 5.56 25.28
N PRO A 207 -0.84 5.52 25.27
CA PRO A 207 -0.08 4.50 24.54
C PRO A 207 -0.49 3.08 24.94
N GLY A 208 -0.48 2.15 23.99
CA GLY A 208 -0.88 0.74 24.17
C GLY A 208 -2.39 0.48 24.27
N GLN A 209 -3.22 1.51 24.46
CA GLN A 209 -4.65 1.32 24.76
C GLN A 209 -5.46 0.81 23.56
N ALA A 210 -5.30 1.44 22.39
CA ALA A 210 -6.09 1.17 21.19
C ALA A 210 -5.22 1.25 19.92
N PHE A 211 -5.68 0.59 18.87
CA PHE A 211 -5.14 0.78 17.53
C PHE A 211 -5.65 2.10 16.95
N SER A 212 -4.75 2.90 16.38
CA SER A 212 -5.06 4.14 15.66
C SER A 212 -3.97 4.39 14.63
N TYR A 213 -4.24 4.05 13.37
CA TYR A 213 -3.29 4.22 12.27
C TYR A 213 -2.79 5.66 12.17
N ALA A 214 -1.47 5.85 12.31
CA ALA A 214 -0.85 7.17 12.35
C ALA A 214 0.51 7.19 11.64
N GLY A 215 0.58 7.91 10.51
CA GLY A 215 1.83 8.25 9.86
C GLY A 215 2.80 8.99 10.79
N GLY A 216 2.29 9.81 11.71
CA GLY A 216 3.10 10.54 12.68
C GLY A 216 4.00 9.65 13.53
N GLY A 217 3.55 8.43 13.87
CA GLY A 217 4.37 7.48 14.64
C GLY A 217 5.61 7.01 13.87
N TYR A 218 5.47 6.83 12.56
CA TYR A 218 6.58 6.49 11.66
C TYR A 218 7.53 7.65 11.43
N THR A 219 7.04 8.89 11.47
CA THR A 219 7.88 10.08 11.42
C THR A 219 8.76 10.20 12.67
N ILE A 220 8.26 9.82 13.85
CA ILE A 220 9.09 9.71 15.07
C ILE A 220 10.11 8.57 14.92
N ALA A 221 9.70 7.40 14.42
CA ALA A 221 10.62 6.28 14.20
C ALA A 221 11.74 6.63 13.20
N GLN A 222 11.45 7.42 12.17
CA GLN A 222 12.45 7.99 11.26
C GLN A 222 13.50 8.80 12.02
N GLN A 223 13.05 9.70 12.91
CA GLN A 223 13.94 10.53 13.72
C GLN A 223 14.80 9.69 14.67
N MET A 224 14.22 8.65 15.31
CA MET A 224 14.96 7.71 16.15
C MET A 224 16.07 7.00 15.38
N MET A 225 15.79 6.53 14.15
CA MET A 225 16.79 5.87 13.31
C MET A 225 17.93 6.81 12.91
N ILE A 226 17.62 8.07 12.59
CA ILE A 226 18.61 9.11 12.31
C ILE A 226 19.49 9.34 13.55
N ASP A 227 18.89 9.50 14.74
CA ASP A 227 19.62 9.77 15.98
C ASP A 227 20.48 8.58 16.46
N ALA A 228 20.02 7.35 16.20
CA ALA A 228 20.75 6.13 16.55
C ALA A 228 21.96 5.88 15.64
N THR A 229 21.89 6.28 14.36
CA THR A 229 22.93 6.00 13.37
C THR A 229 23.82 7.18 13.04
N GLY A 230 23.34 8.41 13.24
CA GLY A 230 23.98 9.64 12.77
C GLY A 230 23.93 9.81 11.24
N GLN A 231 23.10 9.03 10.52
CA GLN A 231 23.04 9.04 9.06
C GLN A 231 21.70 9.62 8.56
N PRO A 232 21.67 10.27 7.38
CA PRO A 232 20.44 10.58 6.68
C PRO A 232 19.61 9.32 6.38
N PHE A 233 18.29 9.43 6.55
CA PHE A 233 17.37 8.30 6.38
C PHE A 233 17.52 7.50 5.06
N PRO A 234 17.72 8.13 3.88
CA PRO A 234 17.96 7.35 2.65
C PRO A 234 19.20 6.46 2.72
N GLN A 235 20.25 6.85 3.44
CA GLN A 235 21.47 6.06 3.60
C GLN A 235 21.26 4.89 4.57
N ILE A 236 20.47 5.11 5.64
CA ILE A 236 20.05 4.04 6.56
C ILE A 236 19.30 2.97 5.76
N MET A 237 18.26 3.36 5.02
CA MET A 237 17.45 2.41 4.26
C MET A 237 18.25 1.71 3.16
N GLN A 238 19.15 2.43 2.47
CA GLN A 238 20.01 1.82 1.47
C GLN A 238 20.95 0.76 2.06
N SER A 239 21.58 1.05 3.20
CA SER A 239 22.59 0.17 3.80
C SER A 239 21.98 -1.01 4.55
N LEU A 240 20.84 -0.81 5.21
CA LEU A 240 20.25 -1.82 6.09
C LEU A 240 19.21 -2.70 5.38
N VAL A 241 18.53 -2.20 4.34
CA VAL A 241 17.41 -2.91 3.70
C VAL A 241 17.58 -3.03 2.19
N LEU A 242 17.57 -1.90 1.46
CA LEU A 242 17.46 -1.94 0.00
C LEU A 242 18.66 -2.62 -0.65
N GLY A 243 19.88 -2.29 -0.20
CA GLY A 243 21.12 -2.92 -0.68
C GLY A 243 21.18 -4.42 -0.38
N PRO A 244 21.08 -4.84 0.90
CA PRO A 244 21.13 -6.26 1.27
C PRO A 244 20.05 -7.14 0.62
N VAL A 245 18.85 -6.61 0.40
CA VAL A 245 17.76 -7.34 -0.30
C VAL A 245 17.92 -7.33 -1.82
N GLY A 246 18.74 -6.42 -2.37
CA GLY A 246 18.96 -6.28 -3.82
C GLY A 246 17.92 -5.41 -4.54
N MET A 247 17.25 -4.50 -3.82
CA MET A 247 16.28 -3.55 -4.36
C MET A 247 16.98 -2.35 -5.02
N SER A 248 17.67 -2.57 -6.13
CA SER A 248 18.57 -1.59 -6.75
C SER A 248 17.87 -0.39 -7.40
N HIS A 249 16.59 -0.50 -7.74
CA HIS A 249 15.81 0.59 -8.32
C HIS A 249 15.12 1.42 -7.24
N SER A 250 15.10 0.94 -6.00
CA SER A 250 14.39 1.56 -4.90
C SER A 250 15.20 2.65 -4.22
N THR A 251 14.52 3.67 -3.71
CA THR A 251 15.18 4.73 -2.94
C THR A 251 14.20 5.46 -2.02
N TYR A 252 14.72 5.97 -0.89
CA TYR A 252 14.01 6.90 -0.01
C TYR A 252 14.42 8.36 -0.22
N GLN A 253 15.22 8.66 -1.25
CA GLN A 253 15.59 10.04 -1.56
C GLN A 253 14.34 10.87 -1.90
N GLN A 254 14.22 12.02 -1.23
CA GLN A 254 13.10 12.94 -1.34
C GLN A 254 13.66 14.37 -1.39
N PRO A 255 13.45 15.13 -2.48
CA PRO A 255 12.79 14.72 -3.73
C PRO A 255 13.57 13.63 -4.48
N LEU A 256 12.91 12.95 -5.43
CA LEU A 256 13.57 12.00 -6.32
C LEU A 256 14.64 12.72 -7.17
N PRO A 257 15.84 12.13 -7.39
CA PRO A 257 16.85 12.74 -8.24
C PRO A 257 16.32 13.04 -9.65
N PRO A 258 16.59 14.24 -10.22
CA PRO A 258 16.07 14.63 -11.53
C PRO A 258 16.36 13.65 -12.67
N ALA A 259 17.53 13.00 -12.64
CA ALA A 259 17.93 12.01 -13.64
C ALA A 259 17.01 10.79 -13.73
N ARG A 260 16.27 10.49 -12.65
CA ARG A 260 15.36 9.35 -12.54
C ARG A 260 13.90 9.69 -12.85
N LEU A 261 13.55 10.98 -13.01
CA LEU A 261 12.17 11.38 -13.30
C LEU A 261 11.62 10.77 -14.60
N LYS A 262 12.49 10.46 -15.57
CA LYS A 262 12.13 9.77 -16.81
C LYS A 262 11.69 8.31 -16.62
N GLU A 263 11.99 7.71 -15.47
CA GLU A 263 11.60 6.33 -15.12
C GLU A 263 10.22 6.29 -14.45
N VAL A 264 9.68 7.44 -14.04
CA VAL A 264 8.48 7.54 -13.20
C VAL A 264 7.21 7.37 -14.03
N ALA A 265 6.31 6.52 -13.56
CA ALA A 265 4.91 6.57 -13.98
C ALA A 265 4.24 7.77 -13.30
N LEU A 266 4.07 8.86 -14.06
CA LEU A 266 3.62 10.14 -13.53
C LEU A 266 2.21 10.03 -12.91
N PRO A 267 1.97 10.72 -11.79
CA PRO A 267 0.73 10.61 -11.06
C PRO A 267 -0.42 11.35 -11.75
N ALA A 268 -1.60 10.75 -11.72
CA ALA A 268 -2.86 11.37 -12.15
C ALA A 268 -3.86 11.52 -11.00
N ASP A 269 -4.72 12.53 -11.08
CA ASP A 269 -5.89 12.64 -10.21
C ASP A 269 -6.97 11.59 -10.56
N ASP A 270 -8.14 11.72 -9.93
CA ASP A 270 -9.25 10.78 -10.10
C ASP A 270 -9.95 10.89 -11.47
N GLN A 271 -9.68 11.95 -12.24
CA GLN A 271 -10.14 12.17 -13.61
C GLN A 271 -9.08 11.81 -14.66
N GLY A 272 -7.92 11.28 -14.25
CA GLY A 272 -6.83 10.95 -15.15
C GLY A 272 -5.98 12.14 -15.59
N LYS A 273 -6.16 13.32 -14.98
CA LYS A 273 -5.35 14.50 -15.31
C LYS A 273 -4.03 14.45 -14.53
N PRO A 274 -2.90 14.88 -15.11
CA PRO A 274 -1.64 14.97 -14.36
C PRO A 274 -1.76 15.81 -13.08
N ILE A 275 -1.20 15.30 -11.98
CA ILE A 275 -1.06 16.09 -10.74
C ILE A 275 -0.15 17.29 -11.00
N ALA A 276 -0.59 18.48 -10.60
CA ALA A 276 0.16 19.72 -10.81
C ALA A 276 1.52 19.68 -10.07
N GLY A 277 2.59 19.97 -10.81
CA GLY A 277 3.96 19.84 -10.28
C GLY A 277 4.49 18.39 -10.29
N GLY A 278 3.74 17.43 -10.82
CA GLY A 278 4.16 16.03 -10.89
C GLY A 278 4.19 15.37 -9.50
N PRO A 279 5.08 14.40 -9.27
CA PRO A 279 5.08 13.65 -8.02
C PRO A 279 5.47 14.52 -6.82
N HIS A 280 4.65 14.46 -5.78
CA HIS A 280 4.90 15.18 -4.54
C HIS A 280 6.14 14.64 -3.81
N THR A 281 6.78 15.51 -3.03
CA THR A 281 7.88 15.16 -2.11
C THR A 281 7.32 14.84 -0.73
N TYR A 282 7.89 13.84 -0.05
CA TYR A 282 7.46 13.38 1.27
C TYR A 282 8.65 13.32 2.26
N PRO A 283 8.91 14.37 3.05
CA PRO A 283 9.98 14.36 4.06
C PRO A 283 9.74 13.33 5.19
N GLU A 284 8.50 12.88 5.35
CA GLU A 284 8.08 11.76 6.21
C GLU A 284 8.39 10.42 5.54
N MET A 285 9.65 10.25 5.17
CA MET A 285 10.17 9.16 4.35
C MET A 285 9.78 7.77 4.87
N ALA A 286 9.91 7.51 6.18
CA ALA A 286 9.51 6.23 6.78
C ALA A 286 8.01 5.97 6.64
N ALA A 287 7.19 7.02 6.66
CA ALA A 287 5.74 6.90 6.56
C ALA A 287 5.26 6.78 5.10
N ALA A 288 5.90 7.44 4.13
CA ALA A 288 5.35 7.61 2.78
C ALA A 288 6.36 7.79 1.63
N GLY A 289 7.67 7.78 1.88
CA GLY A 289 8.67 8.30 0.92
C GLY A 289 9.41 7.28 0.05
N LEU A 290 9.07 6.00 0.07
CA LEU A 290 9.69 4.99 -0.79
C LEU A 290 9.28 5.18 -2.26
N TRP A 291 10.29 5.32 -3.12
CA TRP A 291 10.20 5.11 -4.55
C TRP A 291 10.68 3.69 -4.88
N THR A 292 9.92 2.94 -5.67
CA THR A 292 10.25 1.54 -5.98
C THR A 292 9.59 1.07 -7.28
N THR A 293 9.87 -0.18 -7.65
CA THR A 293 9.21 -0.94 -8.72
C THR A 293 8.51 -2.14 -8.09
N PRO A 294 7.51 -2.76 -8.74
CA PRO A 294 6.89 -3.95 -8.18
C PRO A 294 7.87 -5.13 -8.06
N SER A 295 8.86 -5.23 -8.96
CA SER A 295 9.90 -6.25 -8.90
C SER A 295 10.80 -6.10 -7.68
N ASP A 296 11.27 -4.89 -7.37
CA ASP A 296 12.08 -4.63 -6.18
C ASP A 296 11.28 -4.93 -4.91
N LEU A 297 10.02 -4.49 -4.84
CA LEU A 297 9.19 -4.76 -3.67
C LEU A 297 8.88 -6.26 -3.52
N ALA A 298 8.78 -7.01 -4.62
CA ALA A 298 8.66 -8.46 -4.59
C ALA A 298 9.91 -9.14 -4.01
N LEU A 299 11.12 -8.58 -4.22
CA LEU A 299 12.34 -9.07 -3.55
C LEU A 299 12.23 -8.95 -2.03
N TRP A 300 11.68 -7.84 -1.52
CA TRP A 300 11.45 -7.66 -0.09
C TRP A 300 10.42 -8.67 0.47
N VAL A 301 9.32 -8.90 -0.26
CA VAL A 301 8.33 -9.93 0.13
C VAL A 301 8.98 -11.32 0.19
N MET A 302 9.80 -11.67 -0.81
CA MET A 302 10.53 -12.93 -0.82
C MET A 302 11.58 -13.05 0.30
N GLU A 303 12.26 -11.96 0.66
CA GLU A 303 13.19 -11.94 1.81
C GLU A 303 12.45 -12.29 3.11
N MET A 304 11.28 -11.69 3.35
CA MET A 304 10.45 -11.99 4.52
C MET A 304 10.02 -13.47 4.53
N GLN A 305 9.54 -13.98 3.39
CA GLN A 305 9.14 -15.39 3.26
C GLN A 305 10.30 -16.36 3.51
N ARG A 306 11.49 -16.06 2.98
CA ARG A 306 12.68 -16.89 3.16
C ARG A 306 13.18 -16.82 4.61
N SER A 307 13.14 -15.64 5.24
CA SER A 307 13.52 -15.49 6.65
C SER A 307 12.61 -16.27 7.60
N LEU A 308 11.29 -16.28 7.37
CA LEU A 308 10.35 -17.13 8.12
C LEU A 308 10.70 -18.62 8.05
N LYS A 309 11.18 -19.07 6.90
CA LYS A 309 11.62 -20.45 6.64
C LYS A 309 13.06 -20.73 7.12
N GLY A 310 13.76 -19.75 7.70
CA GLY A 310 15.16 -19.88 8.09
C GLY A 310 16.14 -19.95 6.91
N GLN A 311 15.71 -19.52 5.72
CA GLN A 311 16.46 -19.60 4.46
C GLN A 311 17.15 -18.28 4.08
N ALA A 312 16.82 -17.18 4.76
CA ALA A 312 17.46 -15.89 4.58
C ALA A 312 17.55 -15.12 5.90
N ASN A 313 18.56 -14.27 6.02
CA ASN A 313 18.78 -13.39 7.15
C ASN A 313 19.61 -12.17 6.74
N HIS A 314 19.43 -11.68 5.50
CA HIS A 314 20.20 -10.56 5.00
C HIS A 314 19.95 -9.30 5.83
N VAL A 315 18.75 -9.19 6.42
CA VAL A 315 18.35 -8.10 7.30
C VAL A 315 17.87 -8.62 8.66
N LEU A 316 16.75 -9.35 8.72
CA LEU A 316 16.19 -9.86 9.98
C LEU A 316 16.48 -11.34 10.17
N SER A 317 16.77 -11.73 11.41
CA SER A 317 16.75 -13.15 11.83
C SER A 317 15.33 -13.72 11.72
N PRO A 318 15.17 -15.05 11.62
CA PRO A 318 13.86 -15.69 11.63
C PRO A 318 13.01 -15.31 12.85
N GLU A 319 13.63 -15.14 14.02
CA GLU A 319 12.97 -14.71 15.26
C GLU A 319 12.43 -13.28 15.13
N MET A 320 13.24 -12.35 14.63
CA MET A 320 12.82 -10.96 14.40
C MET A 320 11.78 -10.84 13.28
N THR A 321 11.85 -11.67 12.25
CA THR A 321 10.84 -11.73 11.19
C THR A 321 9.50 -12.22 11.76
N ARG A 322 9.50 -13.26 12.61
CA ARG A 322 8.28 -13.71 13.31
C ARG A 322 7.72 -12.62 14.22
N LEU A 323 8.58 -11.90 14.95
CA LEU A 323 8.16 -10.78 15.78
C LEU A 323 7.49 -9.67 14.96
N MET A 324 8.07 -9.32 13.81
CA MET A 324 7.50 -8.32 12.89
C MET A 324 6.10 -8.70 12.41
N LEU A 325 5.90 -9.99 12.13
CA LEU A 325 4.63 -10.56 11.63
C LEU A 325 3.70 -11.07 12.74
N THR A 326 3.97 -10.77 14.02
CA THR A 326 3.05 -11.10 15.11
C THR A 326 2.12 -9.90 15.34
N PRO A 327 0.78 -10.06 15.21
CA PRO A 327 -0.16 -9.00 15.53
C PRO A 327 0.02 -8.49 16.97
N ILE A 328 0.14 -7.17 17.13
CA ILE A 328 0.22 -6.50 18.44
C ILE A 328 -1.18 -6.08 18.89
N LYS A 329 -1.97 -5.51 17.98
CA LYS A 329 -3.36 -5.12 18.22
C LYS A 329 -4.15 -5.32 16.93
N GLU A 330 -5.37 -5.84 17.07
CA GLU A 330 -6.20 -6.24 15.93
C GLU A 330 -5.42 -7.16 14.98
N HIS A 331 -5.31 -6.78 13.71
CA HIS A 331 -4.57 -7.53 12.69
C HIS A 331 -3.25 -6.85 12.31
N TYR A 332 -2.72 -5.93 13.13
CA TYR A 332 -1.53 -5.16 12.78
C TYR A 332 -0.29 -5.58 13.60
N GLY A 333 0.77 -5.97 12.90
CA GLY A 333 2.07 -6.31 13.47
C GLY A 333 2.98 -5.07 13.57
N LEU A 334 4.28 -5.23 13.33
CA LEU A 334 5.23 -4.11 13.32
C LEU A 334 5.41 -3.61 11.88
N GLY A 335 4.48 -2.77 11.41
CA GLY A 335 4.50 -2.15 10.09
C GLY A 335 3.87 -2.95 8.96
N VAL A 336 3.11 -3.99 9.28
CA VAL A 336 2.37 -4.79 8.32
C VAL A 336 1.03 -5.21 8.90
N THR A 337 0.02 -5.36 8.05
CA THR A 337 -1.19 -6.10 8.40
C THR A 337 -0.90 -7.58 8.26
N VAL A 338 -1.36 -8.38 9.23
CA VAL A 338 -1.22 -9.84 9.28
C VAL A 338 -2.61 -10.45 9.41
N THR A 339 -3.00 -11.19 8.40
CA THR A 339 -4.31 -11.84 8.33
C THR A 339 -4.11 -13.35 8.26
N LYS A 340 -5.02 -14.09 8.90
CA LYS A 340 -5.10 -15.56 8.78
C LYS A 340 -6.47 -15.93 8.25
N GLU A 341 -6.51 -16.48 7.04
CA GLU A 341 -7.73 -16.85 6.34
C GLU A 341 -7.53 -18.23 5.68
N ASN A 342 -8.51 -19.12 5.79
CA ASN A 342 -8.47 -20.45 5.18
C ASN A 342 -7.19 -21.26 5.48
N GLY A 343 -6.63 -21.09 6.68
CA GLY A 343 -5.40 -21.76 7.12
C GLY A 343 -4.09 -21.15 6.59
N GLN A 344 -4.17 -20.08 5.79
CA GLN A 344 -3.03 -19.37 5.22
C GLN A 344 -2.81 -18.05 5.97
N THR A 345 -1.57 -17.79 6.40
CA THR A 345 -1.18 -16.50 6.96
C THR A 345 -0.61 -15.63 5.84
N SER A 346 -1.07 -14.38 5.77
CA SER A 346 -0.56 -13.36 4.86
C SER A 346 -0.08 -12.14 5.60
N PHE A 347 0.94 -11.48 5.08
CA PHE A 347 1.35 -10.13 5.48
C PHE A 347 1.20 -9.17 4.30
N ALA A 348 0.66 -7.99 4.55
CA ALA A 348 0.27 -7.04 3.50
C ALA A 348 0.35 -5.59 3.98
N HIS A 349 0.40 -4.67 3.03
CA HIS A 349 0.16 -3.25 3.27
C HIS A 349 -0.31 -2.54 2.00
N SER A 350 -1.25 -1.61 2.14
CA SER A 350 -1.69 -0.71 1.05
C SER A 350 -0.99 0.65 1.11
N GLY A 351 -0.96 1.39 0.02
CA GLY A 351 -0.34 2.70 -0.05
C GLY A 351 -1.15 3.68 -0.88
N GLY A 352 -1.28 4.91 -0.39
CA GLY A 352 -1.83 6.05 -1.14
C GLY A 352 -1.00 7.31 -0.92
N ASN A 353 -0.49 7.86 -2.02
CA ASN A 353 0.04 9.22 -2.14
C ASN A 353 -0.77 9.94 -3.24
N ALA A 354 -0.58 11.24 -3.43
CA ALA A 354 -1.27 11.99 -4.48
C ALA A 354 -1.01 11.34 -5.86
N GLY A 355 -2.06 10.82 -6.48
CA GLY A 355 -2.03 10.12 -7.76
C GLY A 355 -1.29 8.78 -7.79
N TYR A 356 -1.16 8.09 -6.65
CA TYR A 356 -0.66 6.72 -6.59
C TYR A 356 -1.51 5.84 -5.68
N ARG A 357 -1.80 4.60 -6.10
CA ARG A 357 -2.40 3.55 -5.26
C ARG A 357 -1.64 2.26 -5.41
N THR A 358 -1.18 1.70 -4.30
CA THR A 358 -0.29 0.53 -4.28
C THR A 358 -0.74 -0.49 -3.25
N PHE A 359 -0.39 -1.75 -3.48
CA PHE A 359 -0.69 -2.85 -2.58
C PHE A 359 0.35 -3.94 -2.75
N TYR A 360 0.77 -4.56 -1.65
CA TYR A 360 1.44 -5.85 -1.70
C TYR A 360 0.80 -6.84 -0.74
N ILE A 361 0.96 -8.11 -1.05
CA ILE A 361 0.64 -9.24 -0.17
C ILE A 361 1.68 -10.34 -0.34
N GLY A 362 2.12 -10.93 0.76
CA GLY A 362 2.96 -12.11 0.80
C GLY A 362 2.36 -13.17 1.71
N TYR A 363 2.46 -14.44 1.31
CA TYR A 363 2.00 -15.58 2.09
C TYR A 363 3.18 -16.43 2.57
N GLU A 364 3.02 -17.10 3.71
CA GLU A 364 4.07 -17.96 4.29
C GLU A 364 4.44 -19.15 3.38
N ASN A 365 3.51 -19.61 2.53
CA ASN A 365 3.77 -20.69 1.58
C ASN A 365 4.77 -20.27 0.47
N GLY A 366 4.96 -18.98 0.23
CA GLY A 366 5.85 -18.44 -0.79
C GLY A 366 5.12 -17.75 -1.95
N ASP A 367 3.79 -17.71 -1.96
CA ASP A 367 3.04 -16.93 -2.95
C ASP A 367 2.92 -15.46 -2.53
N GLY A 368 2.67 -14.57 -3.47
CA GLY A 368 2.44 -13.16 -3.19
C GLY A 368 2.26 -12.33 -4.45
N ALA A 369 1.93 -11.06 -4.29
CA ALA A 369 1.83 -10.11 -5.38
C ALA A 369 2.14 -8.70 -4.93
N VAL A 370 2.58 -7.88 -5.88
CA VAL A 370 2.72 -6.43 -5.76
C VAL A 370 1.96 -5.78 -6.92
N ILE A 371 1.15 -4.78 -6.61
CA ILE A 371 0.34 -4.03 -7.57
C ILE A 371 0.57 -2.54 -7.32
N MET A 372 0.96 -1.81 -8.36
CA MET A 372 1.22 -0.37 -8.29
C MET A 372 0.48 0.36 -9.41
N THR A 373 -0.17 1.49 -9.09
CA THR A 373 -0.95 2.28 -10.04
C THR A 373 -0.63 3.76 -9.92
N SER A 374 -0.70 4.50 -11.02
CA SER A 374 -0.38 5.94 -11.10
C SER A 374 -1.62 6.84 -11.22
N SER A 375 -2.67 6.55 -10.46
CA SER A 375 -3.85 7.41 -10.34
C SER A 375 -4.52 7.30 -8.96
N ASP A 376 -5.15 8.39 -8.51
CA ASP A 376 -6.02 8.37 -7.34
C ASP A 376 -7.22 7.41 -7.48
N SER A 377 -7.65 7.13 -8.72
CA SER A 377 -8.70 6.17 -9.07
C SER A 377 -8.20 4.72 -9.21
N GLY A 378 -6.91 4.46 -8.96
CA GLY A 378 -6.33 3.12 -9.11
C GLY A 378 -6.63 2.15 -7.96
N GLY A 379 -7.12 2.64 -6.82
CA GLY A 379 -7.37 1.84 -5.61
C GLY A 379 -8.32 0.65 -5.85
N PRO A 380 -9.48 0.85 -6.49
CA PRO A 380 -10.39 -0.26 -6.77
C PRO A 380 -9.86 -1.35 -7.72
N LEU A 381 -8.72 -1.16 -8.41
CA LEU A 381 -8.19 -2.17 -9.33
C LEU A 381 -7.49 -3.32 -8.60
N TYR A 382 -6.77 -3.05 -7.49
CA TYR A 382 -5.96 -4.09 -6.88
C TYR A 382 -6.77 -5.29 -6.35
N PRO A 383 -7.98 -5.15 -5.76
CA PRO A 383 -8.77 -6.30 -5.33
C PRO A 383 -9.16 -7.18 -6.52
N ASP A 384 -9.55 -6.58 -7.64
CA ASP A 384 -9.99 -7.32 -8.83
C ASP A 384 -8.82 -8.05 -9.51
N ILE A 385 -7.65 -7.41 -9.54
CA ILE A 385 -6.39 -8.03 -9.96
C ILE A 385 -6.02 -9.20 -9.04
N LEU A 386 -6.12 -9.04 -7.71
CA LEU A 386 -5.80 -10.11 -6.77
C LEU A 386 -6.73 -11.32 -6.90
N ARG A 387 -8.02 -11.12 -7.19
CA ARG A 387 -8.94 -12.25 -7.46
C ARG A 387 -8.59 -12.97 -8.77
N SER A 388 -8.18 -12.21 -9.78
CA SER A 388 -7.67 -12.80 -11.03
C SER A 388 -6.40 -13.64 -10.79
N ILE A 389 -5.42 -13.09 -10.06
CA ILE A 389 -4.20 -13.82 -9.65
C ILE A 389 -4.56 -15.05 -8.81
N SER A 390 -5.46 -14.91 -7.83
CA SER A 390 -5.90 -16.03 -6.98
C SER A 390 -6.56 -17.15 -7.79
N ARG A 391 -7.29 -16.82 -8.86
CA ARG A 391 -7.87 -17.80 -9.77
C ARG A 391 -6.79 -18.53 -10.57
N VAL A 392 -5.88 -17.79 -11.20
CA VAL A 392 -4.80 -18.34 -12.05
C VAL A 392 -3.82 -19.19 -11.24
N TYR A 393 -3.42 -18.73 -10.05
CA TYR A 393 -2.45 -19.41 -9.18
C TYR A 393 -3.08 -20.24 -8.06
N ASN A 394 -4.40 -20.40 -8.08
CA ASN A 394 -5.17 -21.20 -7.13
C ASN A 394 -4.89 -20.88 -5.64
N TRP A 395 -4.85 -19.59 -5.28
CA TRP A 395 -4.70 -19.18 -3.88
C TRP A 395 -5.96 -19.53 -3.08
N SER A 396 -5.84 -19.81 -1.78
CA SER A 396 -7.00 -20.13 -0.92
C SER A 396 -7.82 -18.90 -0.48
N THR A 397 -7.33 -17.70 -0.73
CA THR A 397 -7.96 -16.41 -0.36
C THR A 397 -8.25 -15.58 -1.61
N TRP A 398 -8.91 -14.43 -1.48
CA TRP A 398 -9.29 -13.58 -2.62
C TRP A 398 -10.13 -14.34 -3.66
N LYS A 399 -11.09 -15.12 -3.20
CA LYS A 399 -12.08 -15.75 -4.07
C LYS A 399 -13.26 -14.83 -4.29
N SER A 400 -13.90 -14.95 -5.44
CA SER A 400 -15.21 -14.36 -5.68
C SER A 400 -16.30 -15.28 -5.15
N THR A 401 -17.36 -14.68 -4.61
CA THR A 401 -18.57 -15.41 -4.21
C THR A 401 -19.59 -15.34 -5.34
N GLU A 402 -20.13 -16.48 -5.75
CA GLU A 402 -21.21 -16.52 -6.74
C GLU A 402 -22.56 -16.24 -6.07
N ARG A 403 -23.39 -15.40 -6.71
CA ARG A 403 -24.75 -15.09 -6.27
C ARG A 403 -25.75 -15.22 -7.41
N THR A 404 -26.92 -15.75 -7.10
CA THR A 404 -28.02 -15.85 -8.06
C THR A 404 -28.79 -14.54 -8.15
N ALA A 405 -28.91 -13.99 -9.36
CA ALA A 405 -29.82 -12.90 -9.65
C ALA A 405 -31.14 -13.42 -10.22
N ILE A 406 -32.26 -12.78 -9.88
CA ILE A 406 -33.56 -12.99 -10.52
C ILE A 406 -33.80 -11.91 -11.59
N THR A 407 -34.79 -12.10 -12.44
CA THR A 407 -35.23 -11.05 -13.37
C THR A 407 -36.44 -10.33 -12.80
N LEU A 408 -36.36 -9.01 -12.67
CA LEU A 408 -37.48 -8.15 -12.33
C LEU A 408 -37.84 -7.26 -13.53
N ALA A 409 -39.13 -6.98 -13.73
CA ALA A 409 -39.56 -6.02 -14.74
C ALA A 409 -39.05 -4.61 -14.38
N SER A 410 -38.65 -3.80 -15.38
CA SER A 410 -38.13 -2.45 -15.13
C SER A 410 -39.10 -1.56 -14.35
N SER A 411 -40.41 -1.74 -14.54
CA SER A 411 -41.44 -1.02 -13.76
C SER A 411 -41.40 -1.32 -12.27
N ALA A 412 -41.01 -2.54 -11.87
CA ALA A 412 -40.80 -2.90 -10.47
C ALA A 412 -39.51 -2.28 -9.91
N LEU A 413 -38.47 -2.15 -10.75
CA LEU A 413 -37.21 -1.53 -10.35
C LEU A 413 -37.35 -0.01 -10.11
N THR A 414 -38.18 0.68 -10.92
CA THR A 414 -38.40 2.14 -10.77
C THR A 414 -38.84 2.53 -9.37
N ALA A 415 -39.61 1.67 -8.67
CA ALA A 415 -40.07 1.91 -7.30
C ALA A 415 -38.91 2.12 -6.31
N TYR A 416 -37.74 1.54 -6.58
CA TYR A 416 -36.57 1.61 -5.71
C TYR A 416 -35.59 2.73 -6.08
N THR A 417 -35.82 3.44 -7.19
CA THR A 417 -34.99 4.59 -7.59
C THR A 417 -35.18 5.77 -6.64
N GLY A 418 -34.14 6.56 -6.39
CA GLY A 418 -34.16 7.80 -5.61
C GLY A 418 -32.97 7.97 -4.69
N LYS A 419 -32.98 9.05 -3.90
CA LYS A 419 -31.92 9.35 -2.93
C LYS A 419 -32.33 8.94 -1.53
N PHE A 420 -31.47 8.19 -0.85
CA PHE A 420 -31.71 7.64 0.48
C PHE A 420 -30.65 8.16 1.44
N ASN A 421 -31.08 8.69 2.57
CA ASN A 421 -30.18 9.11 3.63
C ASN A 421 -29.72 7.88 4.41
N THR A 422 -28.41 7.68 4.50
CA THR A 422 -27.82 6.80 5.50
C THR A 422 -27.19 7.68 6.57
N GLN A 423 -27.54 7.46 7.83
CA GLN A 423 -27.06 8.32 8.92
C GLN A 423 -25.53 8.27 9.11
N ALA A 424 -24.87 7.23 8.57
CA ALA A 424 -23.46 6.94 8.81
C ALA A 424 -22.54 7.11 7.57
N LEU A 425 -23.02 6.85 6.34
CA LEU A 425 -22.19 6.78 5.13
C LEU A 425 -22.49 7.87 4.09
N GLY A 426 -23.34 8.84 4.45
CA GLY A 426 -23.87 9.82 3.50
C GLY A 426 -25.00 9.24 2.64
N PRO A 427 -25.55 10.02 1.70
CA PRO A 427 -26.67 9.56 0.90
C PRO A 427 -26.25 8.50 -0.11
N ILE A 428 -27.11 7.49 -0.29
CA ILE A 428 -27.06 6.55 -1.42
C ILE A 428 -28.02 7.09 -2.48
N GLU A 429 -27.56 7.16 -3.71
CA GLU A 429 -28.43 7.46 -4.85
C GLU A 429 -28.63 6.19 -5.67
N VAL A 430 -29.89 5.78 -5.85
CA VAL A 430 -30.25 4.62 -6.66
C VAL A 430 -30.91 5.11 -7.95
N SER A 431 -30.28 4.87 -9.09
CA SER A 431 -30.80 5.20 -10.42
C SER A 431 -31.12 3.93 -11.22
N LEU A 432 -31.95 4.04 -12.25
CA LEU A 432 -32.18 2.97 -13.22
C LEU A 432 -31.48 3.33 -14.52
N GLU A 433 -30.50 2.54 -14.92
CA GLU A 433 -29.67 2.78 -16.11
C GLU A 433 -29.60 1.51 -16.95
N SER A 434 -29.96 1.61 -18.23
CA SER A 434 -29.92 0.49 -19.18
C SER A 434 -30.61 -0.79 -18.69
N GLY A 435 -31.70 -0.65 -17.92
CA GLY A 435 -32.49 -1.78 -17.39
C GLY A 435 -32.00 -2.36 -16.06
N HIS A 436 -30.92 -1.83 -15.48
CA HIS A 436 -30.38 -2.26 -14.18
C HIS A 436 -30.39 -1.11 -13.18
N LEU A 437 -30.57 -1.42 -11.89
CA LEU A 437 -30.36 -0.42 -10.86
C LEU A 437 -28.86 -0.15 -10.71
N GLN A 438 -28.50 1.10 -10.44
CA GLN A 438 -27.16 1.55 -10.06
C GLN A 438 -27.27 2.17 -8.68
N ALA A 439 -26.35 1.82 -7.78
CA ALA A 439 -26.20 2.50 -6.50
C ALA A 439 -24.92 3.32 -6.49
N ARG A 440 -25.07 4.63 -6.28
CA ARG A 440 -23.95 5.54 -6.05
C ARG A 440 -23.85 5.85 -4.57
N LEU A 441 -22.75 5.41 -3.96
CA LEU A 441 -22.37 5.78 -2.59
C LEU A 441 -21.24 6.82 -2.66
N SER A 442 -21.28 7.81 -1.77
CA SER A 442 -20.31 8.91 -1.78
C SER A 442 -18.85 8.44 -1.64
N TYR A 443 -18.62 7.31 -0.96
CA TYR A 443 -17.27 6.75 -0.77
C TYR A 443 -16.90 5.65 -1.78
N TYR A 444 -17.87 4.82 -2.21
CA TYR A 444 -17.61 3.63 -3.03
C TYR A 444 -17.80 3.87 -4.54
N GLY A 445 -18.30 5.04 -4.95
CA GLY A 445 -18.62 5.32 -6.34
C GLY A 445 -19.94 4.68 -6.76
N SER A 446 -20.09 4.38 -8.05
CA SER A 446 -21.30 3.78 -8.63
C SER A 446 -21.11 2.29 -8.91
N SER A 447 -22.09 1.50 -8.49
CA SER A 447 -22.08 0.04 -8.55
C SER A 447 -23.39 -0.48 -9.15
N PRO A 448 -23.35 -1.40 -10.14
CA PRO A 448 -24.56 -2.05 -10.61
C PRO A 448 -25.17 -2.91 -9.49
N LEU A 449 -26.50 -2.88 -9.40
CA LEU A 449 -27.29 -3.65 -8.46
C LEU A 449 -28.06 -4.76 -9.17
N PHE A 450 -27.95 -5.97 -8.63
CA PHE A 450 -28.61 -7.16 -9.12
C PHE A 450 -29.66 -7.63 -8.11
N PRO A 451 -30.92 -7.85 -8.51
CA PRO A 451 -31.95 -8.34 -7.60
C PRO A 451 -31.70 -9.81 -7.26
N SER A 452 -31.64 -10.16 -5.98
CA SER A 452 -31.69 -11.56 -5.50
C SER A 452 -33.09 -11.96 -5.03
N ALA A 453 -33.92 -10.98 -4.68
CA ALA A 453 -35.34 -11.11 -4.39
C ALA A 453 -36.09 -9.87 -4.90
N SER A 454 -37.42 -9.83 -4.75
CA SER A 454 -38.24 -8.69 -5.20
C SER A 454 -37.84 -7.35 -4.57
N ASN A 455 -37.24 -7.37 -3.39
CA ASN A 455 -36.87 -6.21 -2.58
C ASN A 455 -35.43 -6.27 -2.02
N ILE A 456 -34.60 -7.20 -2.51
CA ILE A 456 -33.20 -7.36 -2.07
C ILE A 456 -32.30 -7.29 -3.29
N PHE A 457 -31.32 -6.38 -3.23
CA PHE A 457 -30.37 -6.11 -4.31
C PHE A 457 -28.95 -6.23 -3.78
N PHE A 458 -28.04 -6.78 -4.57
CA PHE A 458 -26.63 -6.89 -4.21
C PHE A 458 -25.74 -6.21 -5.27
N ALA A 459 -24.63 -5.65 -4.83
CA ALA A 459 -23.58 -5.13 -5.70
C ALA A 459 -22.57 -6.24 -6.03
N THR A 460 -21.84 -6.10 -7.14
CA THR A 460 -20.80 -7.08 -7.53
C THR A 460 -19.40 -6.67 -7.09
N ASP A 461 -19.11 -5.37 -7.12
CA ASP A 461 -17.83 -4.75 -6.78
C ASP A 461 -17.60 -4.59 -5.28
N THR A 462 -18.67 -4.68 -4.49
CA THR A 462 -18.65 -4.74 -3.03
C THR A 462 -19.51 -5.91 -2.57
N GLU A 463 -19.38 -6.34 -1.30
CA GLU A 463 -20.32 -7.30 -0.71
C GLU A 463 -21.61 -6.61 -0.22
N ALA A 464 -21.89 -5.39 -0.70
CA ALA A 464 -23.00 -4.61 -0.24
C ALA A 464 -24.35 -5.16 -0.72
N GLU A 465 -25.34 -5.12 0.16
CA GLU A 465 -26.72 -5.48 -0.14
C GLU A 465 -27.69 -4.39 0.31
N LEU A 466 -28.64 -4.04 -0.54
CA LEU A 466 -29.75 -3.17 -0.21
C LEU A 466 -31.01 -4.01 0.00
N HIS A 467 -31.49 -4.03 1.24
CA HIS A 467 -32.71 -4.70 1.68
C HIS A 467 -33.80 -3.66 1.86
N PHE A 468 -34.78 -3.59 0.97
CA PHE A 468 -35.89 -2.65 1.07
C PHE A 468 -37.03 -3.25 1.89
N ASP A 469 -37.38 -2.62 3.02
CA ASP A 469 -38.59 -2.93 3.78
C ASP A 469 -39.83 -2.30 3.10
N SER A 470 -39.61 -1.18 2.42
CA SER A 470 -40.57 -0.48 1.57
C SER A 470 -39.81 0.26 0.45
N PRO A 471 -40.49 0.81 -0.58
CA PRO A 471 -39.84 1.68 -1.55
C PRO A 471 -39.11 2.89 -0.93
N ASP A 472 -39.46 3.28 0.30
CA ASP A 472 -38.95 4.48 0.95
C ASP A 472 -37.97 4.19 2.10
N SER A 473 -37.74 2.92 2.46
CA SER A 473 -36.92 2.57 3.63
C SER A 473 -36.36 1.17 3.56
N GLY A 474 -35.22 0.96 4.22
CA GLY A 474 -34.61 -0.35 4.30
C GLY A 474 -33.29 -0.35 5.06
N LYS A 475 -32.47 -1.36 4.77
CA LYS A 475 -31.14 -1.56 5.36
C LYS A 475 -30.10 -1.80 4.28
N LEU A 476 -28.99 -1.09 4.38
CA LEU A 476 -27.75 -1.38 3.67
C LEU A 476 -26.92 -2.33 4.54
N LEU A 477 -26.61 -3.51 4.03
CA LEU A 477 -25.63 -4.41 4.62
C LEU A 477 -24.30 -4.17 3.90
N VAL A 478 -23.25 -3.76 4.60
CA VAL A 478 -21.92 -3.50 4.02
C VAL A 478 -20.87 -3.58 5.12
N ASP A 479 -19.69 -4.16 4.85
CA ASP A 479 -18.57 -4.25 5.80
C ASP A 479 -18.95 -4.77 7.20
N ASN A 480 -19.78 -5.83 7.25
CA ASN A 480 -20.38 -6.41 8.47
C ASN A 480 -21.25 -5.45 9.30
N GLN A 481 -21.65 -4.31 8.74
CA GLN A 481 -22.57 -3.37 9.33
C GLN A 481 -23.96 -3.49 8.68
N SER A 482 -24.98 -3.19 9.48
CA SER A 482 -26.37 -3.04 9.02
C SER A 482 -26.81 -1.61 9.27
N ILE A 483 -26.96 -0.83 8.20
CA ILE A 483 -27.22 0.60 8.27
C ILE A 483 -28.60 0.89 7.72
N SER A 484 -29.50 1.40 8.56
CA SER A 484 -30.83 1.82 8.11
C SER A 484 -30.74 3.01 7.17
N PHE A 485 -31.56 3.01 6.12
CA PHE A 485 -31.71 4.13 5.21
C PHE A 485 -33.19 4.51 5.02
N THR A 486 -33.42 5.79 4.75
CA THR A 486 -34.75 6.32 4.43
C THR A 486 -34.69 7.29 3.24
N ARG A 487 -35.72 7.27 2.40
CA ARG A 487 -35.80 8.12 1.22
C ARG A 487 -35.85 9.59 1.63
N ILE A 488 -35.00 10.38 0.99
CA ILE A 488 -35.02 11.84 1.12
C ILE A 488 -36.20 12.33 0.28
N LYS A 489 -37.19 12.95 0.92
CA LYS A 489 -38.26 13.64 0.22
C LYS A 489 -37.68 14.89 -0.42
N GLU A 490 -37.69 14.98 -1.74
CA GLU A 490 -37.36 16.23 -2.42
C GLU A 490 -38.43 17.27 -2.04
N THR A 491 -38.00 18.36 -1.41
CA THR A 491 -38.85 19.54 -1.28
C THR A 491 -38.96 20.13 -2.68
N PRO A 492 -40.18 20.30 -3.24
CA PRO A 492 -40.31 20.93 -4.55
C PRO A 492 -39.64 22.31 -4.51
N ALA A 493 -38.76 22.56 -5.49
CA ALA A 493 -38.14 23.86 -5.65
C ALA A 493 -39.24 24.93 -5.68
N LEU A 494 -39.13 25.95 -4.82
CA LEU A 494 -40.04 27.09 -4.86
C LEU A 494 -39.97 27.68 -6.28
N PRO A 495 -41.11 27.86 -6.98
CA PRO A 495 -41.09 28.51 -8.28
C PRO A 495 -40.53 29.92 -8.12
N HIS A 496 -39.54 30.24 -8.96
CA HIS A 496 -38.86 31.54 -9.02
C HIS A 496 -39.81 32.68 -9.41
#